data_AF-T1XKG6-F1
#
_entry.id   AF-T1XKG6-F1
#
_cell.length_a   1.000
_cell.length_b   1.000
_cell.length_c   1.000
_cell.angle_alpha   90.00
_cell.angle_beta   90.00
_cell.angle_gamma   90.00
#
_symmetry.space_group_name_H-M   'P 1'
#
loop_
_entity.id
_entity.type
_entity.pdbx_description
1 polymer ?
#
loop_
_entity_poly.entity_id
_entity_poly.type
_entity_poly.pdbx_seq_one_letter_code
_entity_poly.pdbx_strand_id
1 'polypeptide(L)'
;MGGSNATGPVTVHNVAPGVAGTDAVNVNQLNSGIAGANAYTDARVNSLGSEIRSIAKDASAGAAGAMAMANMPQAYIPGKSMVSAGVAGFDGQAALAIGVSKLSDNGRWVVKFSGSANSRGKVGVAAGAGFHW
;
A
#
# COMPACT_ATOMS: atom_id res chain seq x y z
N MET A 1 3.70 -15.00 -54.09
CA MET A 1 2.34 -14.72 -53.58
C MET A 1 1.88 -13.41 -54.21
N GLY A 2 0.75 -13.39 -54.91
CA GLY A 2 0.34 -12.25 -55.75
C GLY A 2 1.14 -12.17 -57.05
N GLY A 3 0.62 -12.77 -58.12
CA GLY A 3 1.22 -12.66 -59.46
C GLY A 3 1.18 -11.22 -60.00
N SER A 4 1.66 -11.03 -61.23
CA SER A 4 1.92 -9.72 -61.85
C SER A 4 0.73 -8.76 -62.00
N ASN A 5 -0.48 -9.14 -61.56
CA ASN A 5 -1.72 -8.34 -61.60
C ASN A 5 -2.49 -8.33 -60.26
N ALA A 6 -1.86 -8.65 -59.13
CA ALA A 6 -2.54 -8.58 -57.83
C ALA A 6 -2.75 -7.10 -57.42
N THR A 7 -4.01 -6.65 -57.40
CA THR A 7 -4.41 -5.27 -57.04
C THR A 7 -4.94 -5.15 -55.60
N GLY A 8 -4.91 -6.23 -54.79
CA GLY A 8 -5.41 -6.23 -53.41
C GLY A 8 -4.77 -7.30 -52.52
N PRO A 9 -5.10 -7.34 -51.21
CA PRO A 9 -4.52 -8.28 -50.25
C PRO A 9 -4.79 -9.75 -50.61
N VAL A 10 -3.78 -10.62 -50.41
CA VAL A 10 -3.88 -12.07 -50.63
C VAL A 10 -3.84 -12.80 -49.29
N THR A 11 -4.85 -13.64 -49.01
CA THR A 11 -4.87 -14.50 -47.83
C THR A 11 -4.14 -15.81 -48.07
N VAL A 12 -3.30 -16.23 -47.13
CA VAL A 12 -2.66 -17.55 -47.14
C VAL A 12 -3.39 -18.47 -46.16
N HIS A 13 -3.86 -19.62 -46.62
CA HIS A 13 -4.63 -20.59 -45.82
C HIS A 13 -3.97 -21.98 -45.81
N ASN A 14 -4.49 -22.90 -44.99
CA ASN A 14 -3.90 -24.23 -44.76
C ASN A 14 -2.46 -24.20 -44.23
N VAL A 15 -2.09 -23.15 -43.50
CA VAL A 15 -0.80 -23.03 -42.80
C VAL A 15 -0.86 -23.87 -41.52
N ALA A 16 -0.16 -25.01 -41.53
CA ALA A 16 0.05 -25.81 -40.32
C ALA A 16 0.82 -25.00 -39.25
N PRO A 17 0.70 -25.33 -37.95
CA PRO A 17 1.48 -24.66 -36.91
C PRO A 17 2.99 -24.72 -37.20
N GLY A 18 3.68 -23.59 -37.13
CA GLY A 18 5.14 -23.54 -37.25
C GLY A 18 5.82 -24.21 -36.05
N VAL A 19 6.97 -24.85 -36.29
CA VAL A 19 7.73 -25.61 -35.30
C VAL A 19 9.13 -25.04 -35.11
N ALA A 20 9.81 -24.65 -36.19
CA ALA A 20 11.11 -23.98 -36.16
C ALA A 20 10.98 -22.45 -36.12
N GLY A 21 12.01 -21.76 -35.63
CA GLY A 21 11.99 -20.29 -35.46
C GLY A 21 11.89 -19.47 -36.76
N THR A 22 12.06 -20.09 -37.93
CA THR A 22 11.91 -19.46 -39.25
C THR A 22 10.59 -19.82 -39.94
N ASP A 23 9.75 -20.65 -39.32
CA ASP A 23 8.48 -21.07 -39.88
C ASP A 23 7.45 -19.93 -39.80
N ALA A 24 6.53 -19.89 -40.76
CA ALA A 24 5.35 -19.05 -40.65
C ALA A 24 4.46 -19.55 -39.50
N VAL A 25 3.98 -18.64 -38.66
CA VAL A 25 2.96 -18.95 -37.65
C VAL A 25 1.56 -18.77 -38.23
N ASN A 26 0.61 -19.62 -37.83
CA ASN A 26 -0.79 -19.43 -38.20
C ASN A 26 -1.53 -18.55 -37.19
N VAL A 27 -2.75 -18.13 -37.56
CA VAL A 27 -3.58 -17.23 -36.74
C VAL A 27 -3.92 -17.86 -35.37
N ASN A 28 -4.03 -19.19 -35.27
CA ASN A 28 -4.30 -19.86 -34.00
C ASN A 28 -3.11 -19.75 -33.02
N GLN A 29 -1.88 -19.94 -33.51
CA GLN A 29 -0.66 -19.77 -32.70
C GLN A 29 -0.52 -18.31 -32.23
N LEU A 30 -0.73 -17.35 -33.14
CA LEU A 30 -0.72 -15.92 -32.82
C LEU A 30 -1.77 -15.58 -31.76
N ASN A 31 -3.03 -15.98 -31.97
CA ASN A 31 -4.11 -15.71 -31.04
C ASN A 31 -3.86 -16.35 -29.66
N SER A 32 -3.29 -17.56 -29.63
CA SER A 32 -2.92 -18.23 -28.36
C SER A 32 -1.82 -17.46 -27.63
N GLY A 33 -0.80 -17.00 -28.34
CA GLY A 33 0.28 -16.17 -27.78
C GLY A 33 -0.25 -14.84 -27.22
N ILE A 34 -1.10 -14.15 -27.98
CA ILE A 34 -1.73 -12.90 -27.54
C ILE A 34 -2.63 -13.14 -26.33
N ALA A 35 -3.46 -14.19 -26.34
CA ALA A 35 -4.31 -14.53 -25.20
C ALA A 35 -3.50 -14.82 -23.93
N GLY A 36 -2.39 -15.53 -24.06
CA GLY A 36 -1.46 -15.77 -22.95
C GLY A 36 -0.82 -14.48 -22.42
N ALA A 37 -0.37 -13.60 -23.32
CA ALA A 37 0.21 -12.30 -22.95
C ALA A 37 -0.80 -11.38 -22.25
N ASN A 38 -2.04 -11.34 -22.74
CA ASN A 38 -3.14 -10.57 -22.12
C ASN A 38 -3.47 -11.12 -20.74
N ALA A 39 -3.65 -12.44 -20.61
CA ALA A 39 -3.95 -13.07 -19.31
C ALA A 39 -2.84 -12.82 -18.28
N TYR A 40 -1.57 -12.90 -18.69
CA TYR A 40 -0.44 -12.57 -17.83
C TYR A 40 -0.45 -11.10 -17.39
N THR A 41 -0.69 -10.19 -18.33
CA THR A 41 -0.73 -8.75 -18.07
C THR A 41 -1.90 -8.39 -17.14
N ASP A 42 -3.10 -8.91 -17.41
CA ASP A 42 -4.28 -8.70 -16.58
C ASP A 42 -4.08 -9.21 -15.16
N ALA A 43 -3.50 -10.40 -15.00
CA ALA A 43 -3.17 -10.94 -13.68
C ALA A 43 -2.20 -10.02 -12.91
N ARG A 44 -1.18 -9.50 -13.60
CA ARG A 44 -0.20 -8.59 -12.98
C ARG A 44 -0.81 -7.25 -12.61
N VAL A 45 -1.63 -6.67 -13.50
CA VAL A 45 -2.31 -5.39 -13.27
C VAL A 45 -3.31 -5.50 -12.12
N ASN A 46 -4.09 -6.58 -12.08
CA ASN A 46 -5.03 -6.83 -10.98
C ASN A 46 -4.32 -7.01 -9.64
N SER A 47 -3.21 -7.75 -9.63
CA SER A 47 -2.37 -7.92 -8.44
C SER A 47 -1.83 -6.57 -7.94
N LEU A 48 -1.26 -5.76 -8.85
CA LEU A 48 -0.77 -4.43 -8.53
C LEU A 48 -1.88 -3.51 -8.01
N GLY A 49 -3.05 -3.51 -8.63
CA GLY A 49 -4.19 -2.73 -8.18
C GLY A 49 -4.66 -3.14 -6.77
N SER A 50 -4.61 -4.44 -6.46
CA SER A 50 -4.93 -4.94 -5.12
C SER A 50 -3.89 -4.52 -4.07
N GLU A 51 -2.62 -4.55 -4.43
CA GLU A 51 -1.50 -4.13 -3.57
C GLU A 51 -1.58 -2.63 -3.28
N ILE A 52 -1.80 -1.79 -4.29
CA ILE A 52 -1.96 -0.34 -4.13
C ILE A 52 -3.12 -0.02 -3.17
N ARG A 53 -4.27 -0.69 -3.32
CA ARG A 53 -5.40 -0.52 -2.38
C ARG A 53 -5.06 -0.98 -0.96
N SER A 54 -4.22 -2.01 -0.81
CA SER A 54 -3.76 -2.44 0.50
C SER A 54 -2.82 -1.41 1.13
N ILE A 55 -1.89 -0.86 0.36
CA ILE A 55 -0.97 0.20 0.80
C ILE A 55 -1.74 1.44 1.22
N ALA A 56 -2.74 1.86 0.44
CA ALA A 56 -3.59 3.00 0.79
C ALA A 56 -4.28 2.80 2.15
N LYS A 57 -4.87 1.62 2.39
CA LYS A 57 -5.49 1.29 3.67
C LYS A 57 -4.47 1.22 4.82
N ASP A 58 -3.29 0.68 4.59
CA ASP A 58 -2.22 0.62 5.59
C ASP A 58 -1.74 2.04 5.96
N ALA A 59 -1.61 2.94 4.98
CA ALA A 59 -1.29 4.35 5.19
C ALA A 59 -2.39 5.09 5.98
N SER A 60 -3.66 4.92 5.59
CA SER A 60 -4.80 5.51 6.31
C SER A 60 -4.87 5.03 7.77
N ALA A 61 -4.59 3.74 8.02
CA ALA A 61 -4.53 3.20 9.38
C ALA A 61 -3.31 3.72 10.17
N GLY A 62 -2.18 3.97 9.50
CA GLY A 62 -1.02 4.64 10.07
C GLY A 62 -1.34 6.07 10.51
N ALA A 63 -2.04 6.83 9.66
CA ALA A 63 -2.52 8.17 9.99
C ALA A 63 -3.49 8.18 11.18
N ALA A 64 -4.43 7.23 11.23
CA ALA A 64 -5.28 7.03 12.41
C ALA A 64 -4.44 6.78 13.67
N GLY A 65 -3.40 5.93 13.60
CA GLY A 65 -2.48 5.68 14.71
C GLY A 65 -1.78 6.95 15.20
N ALA A 66 -1.29 7.77 14.27
CA ALA A 66 -0.67 9.06 14.59
C ALA A 66 -1.65 10.02 15.27
N MET A 67 -2.89 10.14 14.75
CA MET A 67 -3.93 10.97 15.36
C MET A 67 -4.33 10.47 16.76
N ALA A 68 -4.42 9.16 16.95
CA ALA A 68 -4.71 8.58 18.27
C ALA A 68 -3.62 8.97 19.28
N MET A 69 -2.35 8.89 18.91
CA MET A 69 -1.22 9.31 19.77
C MET A 69 -1.19 10.83 20.02
N ALA A 70 -1.53 11.63 19.00
CA ALA A 70 -1.54 13.09 19.08
C ALA A 70 -2.63 13.63 20.01
N ASN A 71 -3.80 13.00 20.05
CA ASN A 71 -4.92 13.41 20.91
C ASN A 71 -4.81 12.91 22.36
N MET A 72 -3.79 12.12 22.70
CA MET A 72 -3.60 11.64 24.07
C MET A 72 -3.19 12.78 25.03
N PRO A 73 -3.88 12.95 26.18
CA PRO A 73 -3.47 13.87 27.22
C PRO A 73 -2.03 13.63 27.71
N GLN A 74 -1.39 14.70 28.20
CA GLN A 74 -0.03 14.71 28.74
C GLN A 74 -0.04 15.19 30.20
N ALA A 75 0.90 14.68 31.00
CA ALA A 75 1.14 15.13 32.37
C ALA A 75 1.46 16.64 32.41
N TYR A 76 0.71 17.38 33.23
CA TYR A 76 0.90 18.82 33.46
C TYR A 76 1.16 19.17 34.94
N ILE A 77 1.21 18.17 35.83
CA ILE A 77 1.48 18.35 37.26
C ILE A 77 2.97 18.05 37.54
N PRO A 78 3.76 19.00 38.07
CA PRO A 78 5.18 18.80 38.34
C PRO A 78 5.46 17.56 39.21
N GLY A 79 6.46 16.79 38.82
CA GLY A 79 6.89 15.55 39.46
C GLY A 79 5.93 14.36 39.33
N LYS A 80 4.78 14.53 38.68
CA LYS A 80 3.81 13.44 38.47
C LYS A 80 3.93 12.85 37.07
N SER A 81 3.63 11.55 37.01
CA SER A 81 3.48 10.80 35.76
C SER A 81 2.01 10.63 35.44
N MET A 82 1.69 10.49 34.15
CA MET A 82 0.35 10.23 33.64
C MET A 82 0.40 9.05 32.68
N VAL A 83 -0.57 8.14 32.82
CA VAL A 83 -0.91 7.15 31.79
C VAL A 83 -2.08 7.72 30.99
N SER A 84 -2.00 7.66 29.67
CA SER A 84 -3.07 8.11 28.79
C SER A 84 -3.34 7.11 27.67
N ALA A 85 -4.54 7.22 27.10
CA ALA A 85 -4.97 6.46 25.94
C ALA A 85 -5.70 7.38 24.96
N GLY A 86 -5.68 7.04 23.68
CA GLY A 86 -6.34 7.78 22.62
C GLY A 86 -6.87 6.85 21.55
N VAL A 87 -7.93 7.25 20.88
CA VAL A 87 -8.50 6.53 19.73
C VAL A 87 -8.70 7.51 18.58
N ALA A 88 -8.62 7.03 17.34
CA ALA A 88 -8.91 7.85 16.19
C ALA A 88 -9.42 7.02 15.01
N GLY A 89 -10.15 7.67 14.11
CA GLY A 89 -10.58 7.13 12.83
C GLY A 89 -10.10 8.01 11.68
N PHE A 90 -9.68 7.40 10.57
CA PHE A 90 -9.26 8.08 9.35
C PHE A 90 -9.54 7.22 8.14
N ASP A 91 -10.26 7.75 7.15
CA ASP A 91 -10.46 7.12 5.84
C ASP A 91 -10.83 5.61 5.93
N GLY A 92 -11.85 5.33 6.77
CA GLY A 92 -12.36 3.97 7.01
C GLY A 92 -11.47 3.06 7.87
N GLN A 93 -10.38 3.57 8.44
CA GLN A 93 -9.50 2.86 9.38
C GLN A 93 -9.63 3.43 10.79
N ALA A 94 -9.32 2.60 11.79
CA ALA A 94 -9.37 2.98 13.20
C ALA A 94 -8.05 2.64 13.90
N ALA A 95 -7.72 3.36 14.97
CA ALA A 95 -6.56 3.08 15.79
C ALA A 95 -6.78 3.37 17.27
N LEU A 96 -6.02 2.68 18.10
CA LEU A 96 -5.90 2.85 19.54
C LEU A 96 -4.44 3.16 19.87
N ALA A 97 -4.21 4.09 20.78
CA ALA A 97 -2.92 4.44 21.32
C ALA A 97 -2.94 4.43 22.85
N ILE A 98 -1.81 4.07 23.44
CA ILE A 98 -1.55 4.15 24.89
C ILE A 98 -0.19 4.78 25.11
N GLY A 99 0.03 5.38 26.28
CA GLY A 99 1.34 5.92 26.59
C GLY A 99 1.44 6.52 27.96
N VAL A 100 2.64 7.00 28.24
CA VAL A 100 3.05 7.55 29.51
C VAL A 100 3.74 8.89 29.31
N SER A 101 3.56 9.80 30.24
CA SER A 101 4.26 11.09 30.25
C SER A 101 4.63 11.51 31.66
N LYS A 102 5.65 12.36 31.80
CA LYS A 102 6.10 12.91 33.08
C LYS A 102 6.54 14.36 32.91
N LEU A 103 6.12 15.20 33.86
CA LEU A 103 6.67 16.54 34.05
C LEU A 103 7.70 16.48 35.19
N SER A 104 8.87 17.08 35.00
CA SER A 104 9.93 17.11 36.03
C SER A 104 9.48 17.85 37.28
N ASP A 105 10.16 17.60 38.40
CA ASP A 105 9.80 18.17 39.71
C ASP A 105 9.91 19.71 39.71
N ASN A 106 10.89 20.25 38.98
CA ASN A 106 11.05 21.69 38.77
C ASN A 106 10.11 22.26 37.70
N GLY A 107 9.18 21.47 37.18
CA GLY A 107 8.25 21.82 36.12
C GLY A 107 8.88 21.88 34.73
N ARG A 108 10.18 22.15 34.59
CA ARG A 108 10.77 22.63 33.32
C ARG A 108 10.84 21.62 32.17
N TRP A 109 10.86 20.32 32.43
CA TRP A 109 11.03 19.28 31.42
C TRP A 109 9.82 18.38 31.35
N VAL A 110 9.27 18.20 30.16
CA VAL A 110 8.21 17.22 29.90
C VAL A 110 8.71 16.13 28.96
N VAL A 111 8.39 14.87 29.26
CA VAL A 111 8.68 13.73 28.38
C VAL A 111 7.41 12.91 28.14
N LYS A 112 7.28 12.32 26.96
CA LYS A 112 6.17 11.45 26.57
C LYS A 112 6.68 10.27 25.76
N PHE A 113 6.12 9.11 26.02
CA PHE A 113 6.31 7.88 25.25
C PHE A 113 4.93 7.29 24.95
N SER A 114 4.68 6.85 23.72
CA SER A 114 3.42 6.24 23.32
C SER A 114 3.61 5.11 22.32
N GLY A 115 2.71 4.14 22.37
CA GLY A 115 2.55 3.09 21.39
C GLY A 115 1.12 3.07 20.83
N SER A 116 0.95 2.57 19.62
CA SER A 116 -0.37 2.44 18.99
C SER A 116 -0.50 1.14 18.21
N ALA A 117 -1.74 0.70 18.01
CA ALA A 117 -2.14 -0.37 17.12
C ALA A 117 -3.37 0.07 16.32
N ASN A 118 -3.51 -0.39 15.08
CA ASN A 118 -4.60 0.00 14.20
C ASN A 118 -5.37 -1.19 13.62
N SER A 119 -6.50 -0.91 12.95
CA SER A 119 -7.41 -1.89 12.33
C SER A 119 -6.76 -2.76 11.24
N ARG A 120 -5.57 -2.39 10.77
CA ARG A 120 -4.76 -3.15 9.80
C ARG A 120 -3.71 -4.03 10.48
N GLY A 121 -3.70 -4.09 11.82
CA GLY A 121 -2.75 -4.87 12.61
C GLY A 121 -1.35 -4.29 12.65
N LYS A 122 -1.14 -3.03 12.23
CA LYS A 122 0.17 -2.37 12.29
C LYS A 122 0.34 -1.70 13.65
N VAL A 123 1.56 -1.74 14.16
CA VAL A 123 1.96 -1.12 15.42
C VAL A 123 2.90 0.05 15.17
N GLY A 124 2.83 1.09 16.01
CA GLY A 124 3.71 2.25 15.95
C GLY A 124 4.15 2.67 17.34
N VAL A 125 5.34 3.26 17.45
CA VAL A 125 5.88 3.81 18.70
C VAL A 125 6.39 5.23 18.46
N ALA A 126 6.27 6.09 19.46
CA ALA A 126 6.74 7.47 19.41
C ALA A 126 7.21 7.94 20.79
N ALA A 127 8.15 8.88 20.81
CA ALA A 127 8.61 9.56 22.01
C ALA A 127 8.89 11.03 21.71
N GLY A 128 8.80 11.88 22.73
CA GLY A 128 9.11 13.30 22.62
C GLY A 128 9.47 13.91 23.96
N ALA A 129 10.21 15.01 23.92
CA ALA A 129 10.59 15.81 25.09
C ALA A 129 10.45 17.30 24.79
N GLY A 130 10.15 18.11 25.80
CA GLY A 130 10.05 19.55 25.71
C GLY A 130 10.61 20.23 26.96
N PHE A 131 11.12 21.46 26.78
CA PHE A 131 11.61 22.30 27.86
C PHE A 131 10.91 23.66 27.82
N HIS A 132 10.49 24.18 28.98
CA HIS A 132 9.98 25.54 29.11
C HIS A 132 10.78 26.32 30.17
N TRP A 133 10.98 27.61 29.92
CA TRP A 133 11.76 28.53 30.76
C TRP A 133 10.86 29.46 31.56
#